data_AF-X1C4L2-F1
#
_entry.id   AF-X1C4L2-F1
#
_cell.length_a   1.000
_cell.length_b   1.000
_cell.length_c   1.000
_cell.angle_alpha   90.00
_cell.angle_beta   90.00
_cell.angle_gamma   90.00
#
_symmetry.space_group_name_H-M   'P 1'
#
loop_
_entity.id
_entity.type
_entity.pdbx_description
1 polymer ?
#
loop_
_entity_poly.entity_id
_entity_poly.type
_entity_poly.pdbx_seq_one_letter_code
_entity_poly.pdbx_strand_id
1 'polypeptide(L)' 'DDDLTVTNIKILKKAIDEKAGNALLLKVNQIGSLTEAIKAAKMAFNSGFNVMVSHRSGETE' A
#
# COMPACT_ATOMS: atom_id res chain seq x y z
N ASP A 1 0.65 10.44 11.44
CA ASP A 1 0.51 10.96 10.07
C ASP A 1 0.88 9.89 9.03
N ASP A 2 0.55 8.61 9.28
CA ASP A 2 1.06 7.47 8.50
C ASP A 2 -0.10 6.67 7.83
N ASP A 3 -1.27 7.31 7.74
CA ASP A 3 -2.54 6.66 7.40
C ASP A 3 -3.12 7.13 6.05
N LEU A 4 -2.42 7.98 5.31
CA LEU A 4 -2.92 8.50 4.03
C LEU A 4 -2.93 7.47 2.90
N THR A 5 -2.20 6.35 3.03
CA THR A 5 -2.13 5.29 1.99
C THR A 5 -2.29 3.88 2.53
N VAL A 6 -2.93 3.71 3.69
CA VAL A 6 -3.36 2.39 4.19
C VAL A 6 -4.02 1.62 3.06
N THR A 7 -3.68 0.32 2.94
CA THR A 7 -3.83 -0.55 1.77
C THR A 7 -5.23 -0.58 1.14
N ASN A 8 -5.65 0.53 0.54
CA ASN A 8 -6.95 0.75 -0.04
C ASN A 8 -6.75 1.15 -1.49
N ILE A 9 -7.12 0.25 -2.40
CA ILE A 9 -6.95 0.41 -3.85
C ILE A 9 -7.58 1.73 -4.35
N LYS A 10 -8.70 2.18 -3.75
CA LYS A 10 -9.36 3.43 -4.14
C LYS A 10 -8.50 4.65 -3.80
N ILE A 11 -7.89 4.64 -2.61
CA ILE A 11 -7.01 5.71 -2.15
C ILE A 11 -5.72 5.71 -2.97
N LEU A 12 -5.13 4.55 -3.22
CA LEU A 12 -3.96 4.42 -4.09
C LEU A 12 -4.23 4.97 -5.50
N LYS A 13 -5.37 4.62 -6.12
CA LYS A 13 -5.75 5.17 -7.43
C LYS A 13 -5.88 6.68 -7.41
N LYS A 14 -6.53 7.23 -6.39
CA LYS A 14 -6.67 8.68 -6.22
C LYS A 14 -5.29 9.35 -6.04
N ALA A 15 -4.42 8.77 -5.22
CA ALA A 15 -3.06 9.25 -5.02
C ALA A 15 -2.22 9.23 -6.30
N ILE A 16 -2.36 8.18 -7.12
CA ILE A 16 -1.71 8.09 -8.43
C ILE A 16 -2.24 9.18 -9.39
N ASP A 17 -3.56 9.35 -9.45
CA ASP A 17 -4.23 10.32 -10.34
C ASP A 17 -3.88 11.77 -9.97
N GLU A 18 -3.93 12.08 -8.67
CA GLU A 18 -3.56 13.40 -8.13
C GLU A 18 -2.04 13.60 -8.06
N LYS A 19 -1.23 12.60 -8.44
CA LYS A 19 0.23 12.56 -8.24
C LYS A 19 0.63 12.93 -6.80
N ALA A 20 -0.21 12.54 -5.84
CA ALA A 20 -0.03 12.79 -4.43
C ALA A 20 0.79 11.65 -3.81
N GLY A 21 2.09 11.90 -3.63
CA GLY A 21 3.03 10.96 -3.00
C GLY A 21 3.88 10.16 -3.99
N ASN A 22 4.80 9.36 -3.45
CA ASN A 22 5.79 8.59 -4.21
C ASN A 22 5.97 7.15 -3.68
N ALA A 23 5.27 6.79 -2.61
CA ALA A 23 5.38 5.48 -1.98
C ALA A 23 4.03 4.99 -1.43
N LEU A 24 3.76 3.69 -1.60
CA LEU A 24 2.68 2.94 -0.98
C LEU A 24 3.22 2.20 0.23
N LEU A 25 2.66 2.45 1.41
CA LEU A 25 2.93 1.66 2.61
C LEU A 25 1.97 0.45 2.65
N LEU A 26 2.47 -0.70 2.22
CA LEU A 26 1.67 -1.92 2.13
C LEU A 26 1.62 -2.62 3.50
N LYS A 27 0.50 -2.47 4.20
CA LYS A 27 0.16 -3.23 5.42
C LYS A 27 -0.71 -4.42 5.04
N VAL A 28 -0.14 -5.62 5.00
CA VAL A 28 -0.82 -6.86 4.59
C VAL A 28 -1.96 -7.27 5.52
N ASN A 29 -1.95 -6.83 6.78
CA ASN A 29 -3.03 -7.07 7.74
C ASN A 29 -4.23 -6.12 7.56
N GLN A 30 -4.06 -5.03 6.81
CA GLN A 30 -5.14 -4.09 6.48
C GLN A 30 -5.83 -4.44 5.16
N ILE A 31 -5.32 -5.44 4.45
CA ILE A 31 -5.90 -5.90 3.20
C ILE A 31 -6.38 -7.34 3.37
N GLY A 32 -7.61 -7.62 2.91
CA GLY A 32 -8.34 -8.84 3.29
C GLY A 32 -7.66 -10.14 2.87
N SER A 33 -6.81 -10.11 1.85
CA SER A 33 -6.10 -11.29 1.35
C SER A 33 -4.72 -10.99 0.75
N LEU A 34 -3.84 -11.99 0.76
CA LEU A 34 -2.53 -11.93 0.12
C LEU A 34 -2.62 -11.60 -1.38
N THR A 35 -3.63 -12.14 -2.06
CA THR A 35 -3.88 -11.87 -3.48
C THR A 35 -4.16 -10.39 -3.74
N GLU A 36 -4.96 -9.76 -2.88
CA GLU A 36 -5.21 -8.32 -3.00
C GLU A 36 -3.94 -7.54 -2.70
N ALA A 37 -3.11 -7.98 -1.75
CA ALA A 37 -1.88 -7.28 -1.37
C ALA A 37 -0.92 -7.22 -2.56
N ILE A 38 -0.78 -8.34 -3.26
CA ILE A 38 0.03 -8.45 -4.48
C ILE A 38 -0.55 -7.57 -5.59
N LYS A 39 -1.88 -7.50 -5.74
CA LYS A 39 -2.52 -6.61 -6.73
C LYS A 39 -2.25 -5.14 -6.43
N ALA A 40 -2.34 -4.72 -5.15
CA ALA A 40 -2.04 -3.36 -4.73
C ALA A 40 -0.58 -3.00 -4.99
N ALA A 41 0.36 -3.89 -4.64
CA ALA A 41 1.78 -3.70 -4.90
C ALA A 41 2.06 -3.55 -6.41
N LYS A 42 1.51 -4.45 -7.24
CA LYS A 42 1.66 -4.37 -8.70
C LYS A 42 1.12 -3.06 -9.28
N MET A 43 -0.02 -2.58 -8.77
CA MET A 43 -0.60 -1.31 -9.20
C MET A 43 0.33 -0.13 -8.87
N ALA A 44 0.87 -0.09 -7.65
CA ALA A 44 1.82 0.94 -7.27
C ALA A 44 3.09 0.92 -8.13
N PHE A 45 3.69 -0.25 -8.34
CA PHE A 45 4.88 -0.38 -9.19
C PHE A 45 4.63 0.07 -10.64
N ASN A 46 3.50 -0.30 -11.23
CA ASN A 46 3.14 0.11 -12.58
C ASN A 46 2.93 1.63 -12.70
N SER A 47 2.57 2.30 -11.61
CA SER A 47 2.38 3.75 -11.56
C SER A 47 3.63 4.51 -11.12
N GLY A 48 4.77 3.82 -10.96
CA GLY A 48 6.04 4.42 -10.53
C GLY A 48 6.12 4.73 -9.04
N PHE A 49 5.18 4.24 -8.24
CA PHE A 49 5.24 4.34 -6.78
C PHE A 49 6.12 3.25 -6.21
N ASN A 50 6.96 3.60 -5.24
CA ASN A 50 7.71 2.63 -4.46
C ASN A 50 6.76 1.90 -3.50
N VAL A 51 6.95 0.59 -3.29
CA VAL A 51 6.15 -0.18 -2.34
C VAL A 51 7.01 -0.50 -1.12
N MET A 52 6.63 0.01 0.03
CA MET A 52 7.25 -0.31 1.31
C MET A 52 6.33 -1.26 2.06
N VAL A 53 6.74 -2.51 2.23
CA VAL A 53 5.96 -3.49 2.98
C VAL A 53 6.22 -3.27 4.46
N SER A 54 5.15 -2.95 5.21
CA SER A 54 5.23 -2.76 6.65
C SER A 54 4.77 -4.04 7.35
N HIS A 55 5.70 -4.71 8.01
CA HIS A 55 5.39 -5.64 9.09
C HIS A 55 5.13 -4.81 10.34
N ARG A 56 4.08 -5.12 11.11
CA ARG A 56 3.91 -4.48 12.42
C ARG A 56 5.14 -4.79 13.27
N SER A 57 5.65 -3.79 14.00
CA SER A 57 6.47 -3.97 15.20
C SER A 57 5.60 -4.55 16.33
N GLY A 58 5.14 -5.76 16.10
CA GLY A 58 4.44 -6.62 17.03
C GLY A 58 4.88 -8.03 16.70
N GLU A 59 6.20 -8.23 16.74
CA GLU A 59 6.80 -9.56 16.87
C GLU A 59 6.10 -10.22 18.06
N THR A 60 5.35 -11.28 17.79
CA THR A 60 5.09 -12.29 18.80
C THR A 60 5.65 -13.57 18.21
N GLU A 61 6.54 -14.16 18.98
CA GLU A 61 7.23 -15.44 18.75
C GLU A 61 6.26 -16.59 18.41
#